data_AF-A0A561XEW3-F1
#
_entry.id   AF-A0A561XEW3-F1
#
_cell.length_a   1.000
_cell.length_b   1.000
_cell.length_c   1.000
_cell.angle_alpha   90.00
_cell.angle_beta   90.00
_cell.angle_gamma   90.00
#
_symmetry.space_group_name_H-M   'P 1'
#
loop_
_entity.id
_entity.type
_entity.pdbx_description
1 polymer ?
#
loop_
_entity_poly.entity_id
_entity_poly.type
_entity_poly.pdbx_seq_one_letter_code
_entity_poly.pdbx_strand_id
1 'polypeptide(L)'
;MSQNTHTLHLFFEDPIKLKMGQLVYQYLATGNTEQARRWADKLGGADLDALWDAQWFNQEAVAEPGHLTLRFDTGTHDDLPLRALETLFAHGLRAAVLEVFYDQVGETERMHFDRGQWVSRRAFMDANPQWRAVVEPAHQDGEGQDGEAEDRYVCSKDPAKPLAVAKLRLQEEKRKREAQEAAEAFVEMAKAMGKSGKSPVQGLMAVLLLRAGLKGLVHAVVFTVVTVLLFKGFWLWMGLGLVLAVALPLYYMATEHKALRGDDGDDDADQPGDDGPPTVVAAQ
;
A
#
# COMPACT_ATOMS: atom_id res chain seq x y z
N MET A 1 -7.14 -15.48 -5.11
CA MET A 1 -6.07 -14.48 -5.23
C MET A 1 -6.75 -13.14 -5.13
N SER A 2 -6.30 -12.26 -4.24
CA SER A 2 -6.94 -10.96 -4.10
C SER A 2 -6.48 -10.01 -5.20
N GLN A 3 -7.35 -9.10 -5.63
CA GLN A 3 -7.16 -8.20 -6.76
C GLN A 3 -7.68 -6.79 -6.43
N ASN A 4 -7.15 -5.77 -7.08
CA ASN A 4 -7.68 -4.42 -6.96
C ASN A 4 -8.52 -4.12 -8.20
N THR A 5 -9.73 -3.59 -8.01
CA THR A 5 -10.59 -3.16 -9.11
C THR A 5 -10.50 -1.65 -9.25
N HIS A 6 -10.14 -1.18 -10.44
CA HIS A 6 -9.99 0.23 -10.76
C HIS A 6 -11.16 0.70 -11.63
N THR A 7 -11.71 1.85 -11.30
CA THR A 7 -12.66 2.59 -12.15
C THR A 7 -12.11 3.99 -12.36
N LEU A 8 -11.91 4.36 -13.63
CA LEU A 8 -11.33 5.64 -14.03
C LEU A 8 -12.32 6.42 -14.89
N HIS A 9 -12.80 7.54 -14.36
CA HIS A 9 -13.58 8.51 -15.11
C HIS A 9 -12.67 9.59 -15.70
N LEU A 10 -12.70 9.74 -17.01
CA LEU A 10 -11.84 10.64 -17.78
C LEU A 10 -12.68 11.75 -18.42
N PHE A 11 -12.37 13.00 -18.08
CA PHE A 11 -13.07 14.18 -18.56
C PHE A 11 -12.14 15.03 -19.43
N PHE A 12 -12.50 15.20 -20.69
CA PHE A 12 -11.72 16.00 -21.65
C PHE A 12 -12.28 17.42 -21.76
N GLU A 13 -11.40 18.37 -22.07
CA GLU A 13 -11.80 19.78 -22.24
C GLU A 13 -12.60 20.00 -23.53
N ASP A 14 -12.25 19.26 -24.59
CA ASP A 14 -12.84 19.36 -25.92
C ASP A 14 -13.63 18.08 -26.25
N PRO A 15 -14.92 18.18 -26.65
CA PRO A 15 -15.71 17.04 -27.11
C PRO A 15 -15.07 16.24 -28.25
N ILE A 16 -14.29 16.88 -29.12
CA ILE A 16 -13.55 16.19 -30.19
C ILE A 16 -12.46 15.30 -29.58
N LYS A 17 -11.71 15.81 -28.60
CA LYS A 17 -10.70 15.04 -27.88
C LYS A 17 -11.32 13.92 -27.05
N LEU A 18 -12.48 14.15 -26.43
CA LEU A 18 -13.26 13.11 -25.78
C LEU A 18 -13.55 11.98 -26.77
N LYS A 19 -14.09 12.30 -27.95
CA LYS A 19 -14.44 11.29 -28.94
C LYS A 19 -13.22 10.51 -29.43
N MET A 20 -12.08 11.19 -29.63
CA MET A 20 -10.82 10.54 -29.99
C MET A 20 -10.33 9.61 -28.87
N GLY A 21 -10.34 10.06 -27.62
CA GLY A 21 -9.97 9.23 -26.46
C GLY A 21 -10.87 8.00 -26.32
N GLN A 22 -12.19 8.16 -26.47
CA GLN A 22 -13.13 7.04 -26.48
C GLN A 22 -12.79 6.01 -27.56
N LEU A 23 -12.49 6.46 -28.79
CA LEU A 23 -12.12 5.56 -29.88
C LEU A 23 -10.81 4.83 -29.60
N VAL A 24 -9.80 5.52 -29.05
CA VAL A 24 -8.52 4.89 -28.66
C VAL A 24 -8.78 3.71 -27.72
N TYR A 25 -9.50 3.94 -26.62
CA TYR A 25 -9.73 2.92 -25.60
C TYR A 25 -10.69 1.81 -26.03
N GLN A 26 -11.70 2.11 -26.87
CA GLN A 26 -12.57 1.08 -27.45
C GLN A 26 -11.80 0.13 -28.37
N TYR A 27 -10.87 0.65 -29.17
CA TYR A 27 -10.04 -0.20 -30.03
C TYR A 27 -8.97 -0.96 -29.26
N LEU A 28 -8.40 -0.38 -28.20
CA LEU A 28 -7.50 -1.10 -27.28
C LEU A 28 -8.20 -2.27 -26.60
N ALA A 29 -9.41 -2.06 -26.06
CA ALA A 29 -10.19 -3.10 -25.40
C ALA A 29 -10.57 -4.27 -26.33
N THR A 30 -10.66 -4.02 -27.65
CA THR A 30 -10.96 -5.05 -28.66
C THR A 30 -9.70 -5.64 -29.31
N GLY A 31 -8.50 -5.22 -28.87
CA GLY A 31 -7.23 -5.70 -29.41
C GLY A 31 -6.87 -5.14 -30.79
N ASN A 32 -7.60 -4.15 -31.32
CA ASN A 32 -7.33 -3.54 -32.61
C ASN A 32 -6.32 -2.39 -32.48
N THR A 33 -5.04 -2.76 -32.37
CA THR A 33 -3.93 -1.81 -32.13
C THR A 33 -3.73 -0.83 -33.29
N GLU A 34 -4.03 -1.22 -34.53
CA GLU A 34 -3.90 -0.34 -35.70
C GLU A 34 -4.87 0.84 -35.65
N GLN A 35 -6.15 0.57 -35.38
CA GLN A 35 -7.13 1.65 -35.23
C GLN A 35 -6.88 2.46 -33.97
N ALA A 36 -6.50 1.82 -32.86
CA ALA A 36 -6.12 2.52 -31.63
C ALA A 36 -4.98 3.52 -31.91
N ARG A 37 -3.93 3.10 -32.63
CA ARG A 37 -2.80 3.96 -33.00
C ARG A 37 -3.24 5.15 -33.84
N ARG A 38 -4.07 4.89 -34.88
CA ARG A 38 -4.60 5.93 -35.75
C ARG A 38 -5.34 7.03 -34.98
N TRP A 39 -6.14 6.65 -33.97
CA TRP A 39 -6.87 7.62 -33.16
C TRP A 39 -5.99 8.29 -32.11
N ALA A 40 -4.99 7.58 -31.56
CA ALA A 40 -4.02 8.15 -30.63
C ALA A 40 -3.15 9.22 -31.31
N ASP A 41 -2.79 9.00 -32.58
CA ASP A 41 -2.08 9.99 -33.39
C ASP A 41 -2.93 11.27 -33.58
N LYS A 42 -4.24 11.11 -33.79
CA LYS A 42 -5.18 12.25 -33.88
C LYS A 42 -5.43 12.96 -32.54
N LEU A 43 -5.38 12.23 -31.44
CA LEU A 43 -5.50 12.79 -30.08
C LEU A 43 -4.29 13.68 -29.72
N GLY A 44 -3.17 13.50 -30.42
CA GLY A 44 -1.96 14.30 -30.25
C GLY A 44 -0.66 13.49 -30.28
N GLY A 45 -0.67 12.27 -30.82
CA GLY A 45 0.51 11.40 -30.86
C GLY A 45 0.73 10.59 -29.58
N ALA A 46 -0.34 10.31 -28.82
CA ALA A 46 -0.23 9.60 -27.55
C ALA A 46 0.38 8.20 -27.73
N ASP A 47 1.31 7.83 -26.86
CA ASP A 47 1.94 6.52 -26.85
C ASP A 47 0.97 5.46 -26.30
N LEU A 48 0.68 4.40 -27.08
CA LEU A 48 -0.27 3.36 -26.68
C LEU A 48 0.23 2.58 -25.46
N ASP A 49 1.54 2.33 -25.38
CA ASP A 49 2.16 1.61 -24.25
C ASP A 49 2.14 2.43 -22.96
N ALA A 50 1.92 3.75 -23.07
CA ALA A 50 1.70 4.62 -21.93
C ALA A 50 0.23 4.68 -21.52
N LEU A 51 -0.71 4.44 -22.44
CA LEU A 51 -2.15 4.54 -22.22
C LEU A 51 -2.80 3.23 -21.75
N TRP A 52 -2.18 2.09 -22.07
CA TRP A 52 -2.73 0.75 -21.85
C TRP A 52 -1.66 -0.18 -21.31
N ASP A 53 -1.84 -0.65 -20.08
CA ASP A 53 -0.91 -1.59 -19.47
C ASP A 53 -1.30 -3.03 -19.83
N ALA A 54 -0.33 -3.81 -20.30
CA ALA A 54 -0.51 -5.22 -20.62
C ALA A 54 -0.80 -6.09 -19.38
N GLN A 55 -0.49 -5.58 -18.18
CA GLN A 55 -0.75 -6.27 -16.91
C GLN A 55 -2.20 -6.13 -16.44
N TRP A 56 -2.96 -5.20 -16.99
CA TRP A 56 -4.38 -5.04 -16.66
C TRP A 56 -5.20 -6.22 -17.20
N PHE A 57 -6.21 -6.63 -16.45
CA PHE A 57 -7.15 -7.69 -16.88
C PHE A 57 -8.60 -7.26 -16.61
N ASN A 58 -9.56 -8.02 -17.16
CA ASN A 58 -11.00 -7.66 -17.14
C ASN A 58 -11.28 -6.22 -17.61
N GLN A 59 -10.59 -5.82 -18.69
CA GLN A 59 -10.55 -4.44 -19.14
C GLN A 59 -11.81 -4.08 -19.92
N GLU A 60 -12.42 -2.95 -19.57
CA GLU A 60 -13.62 -2.43 -20.20
C GLU A 60 -13.46 -0.92 -20.44
N ALA A 61 -13.90 -0.45 -21.60
CA ALA A 61 -13.93 0.97 -21.96
C ALA A 61 -15.34 1.37 -22.40
N VAL A 62 -16.00 2.19 -21.57
CA VAL A 62 -17.37 2.66 -21.79
C VAL A 62 -17.35 4.12 -22.24
N ALA A 63 -17.84 4.38 -23.45
CA ALA A 63 -17.94 5.71 -24.01
C ALA A 63 -19.26 6.38 -23.60
N GLU A 64 -19.18 7.35 -22.71
CA GLU A 64 -20.32 8.11 -22.22
C GLU A 64 -20.45 9.46 -22.93
N PRO A 65 -21.64 10.09 -23.02
CA PRO A 65 -21.80 11.35 -23.75
C PRO A 65 -20.90 12.50 -23.28
N GLY A 66 -20.54 12.52 -21.99
CA GLY A 66 -19.73 13.60 -21.39
C GLY A 66 -18.37 13.17 -20.84
N HIS A 67 -18.04 11.88 -20.88
CA HIS A 67 -16.80 11.34 -20.30
C HIS A 67 -16.47 9.96 -20.88
N LEU A 68 -15.32 9.43 -20.50
CA LEU A 68 -14.91 8.05 -20.79
C LEU A 68 -14.71 7.35 -19.46
N THR A 69 -15.29 6.15 -19.31
CA THR A 69 -15.09 5.31 -18.12
C THR A 69 -14.26 4.10 -18.51
N LEU A 70 -13.14 3.89 -17.81
CA LEU A 70 -12.32 2.70 -17.93
C LEU A 70 -12.48 1.87 -16.66
N ARG A 71 -12.62 0.56 -16.81
CA ARG A 71 -12.64 -0.40 -15.70
C ARG A 71 -11.63 -1.49 -15.98
N PHE A 72 -10.82 -1.81 -14.99
CA PHE A 72 -9.81 -2.85 -15.13
C PHE A 72 -9.41 -3.34 -13.74
N ASP A 73 -8.95 -4.58 -13.69
CA ASP A 73 -8.41 -5.18 -12.49
C ASP A 73 -6.88 -5.24 -12.57
N THR A 74 -6.24 -5.15 -11.41
CA THR A 74 -4.79 -5.31 -11.24
C THR A 74 -4.48 -6.26 -10.07
N GLY A 75 -3.23 -6.70 -9.97
CA GLY A 75 -2.70 -7.29 -8.76
C GLY A 75 -2.73 -6.31 -7.58
N THR A 76 -2.66 -6.85 -6.37
CA THR A 76 -2.74 -6.07 -5.11
C THR A 76 -1.57 -5.11 -4.89
N HIS A 77 -0.44 -5.38 -5.54
CA HIS A 77 0.80 -4.62 -5.41
C HIS A 77 1.15 -3.85 -6.70
N ASP A 78 0.24 -3.86 -7.68
CA ASP A 78 0.43 -3.14 -8.94
C ASP A 78 0.22 -1.64 -8.73
N ASP A 79 0.88 -0.85 -9.58
CA ASP A 79 0.85 0.60 -9.47
C ASP A 79 -0.49 1.18 -9.90
N LEU A 80 -0.73 2.42 -9.45
CA LEU A 80 -1.80 3.24 -9.99
C LEU A 80 -1.51 3.58 -11.48
N PRO A 81 -2.53 3.84 -12.30
CA PRO A 81 -2.38 4.16 -13.73
C PRO A 81 -1.82 5.59 -13.97
N LEU A 82 -0.79 6.02 -13.23
CA LEU A 82 -0.26 7.38 -13.26
C LEU A 82 0.39 7.73 -14.61
N ARG A 83 1.03 6.77 -15.27
CA ARG A 83 1.63 6.97 -16.61
C ARG A 83 0.56 7.25 -17.67
N ALA A 84 -0.56 6.52 -17.62
CA ALA A 84 -1.69 6.75 -18.51
C ALA A 84 -2.32 8.12 -18.27
N LEU A 85 -2.53 8.48 -16.99
CA LEU A 85 -3.04 9.80 -16.62
C LEU A 85 -2.13 10.93 -17.09
N GLU A 86 -0.81 10.86 -16.82
CA GLU A 86 0.15 11.87 -17.25
C GLU A 86 0.11 12.07 -18.78
N THR A 87 0.08 10.97 -19.53
CA THR A 87 0.00 10.99 -20.99
C THR A 87 -1.29 11.65 -21.45
N LEU A 88 -2.44 11.28 -20.90
CA LEU A 88 -3.72 11.87 -21.25
C LEU A 88 -3.80 13.36 -20.92
N PHE A 89 -3.26 13.79 -19.78
CA PHE A 89 -3.17 15.22 -19.42
C PHE A 89 -2.33 16.00 -20.43
N ALA A 90 -1.24 15.42 -20.94
CA ALA A 90 -0.45 16.04 -22.02
C ALA A 90 -1.24 16.16 -23.34
N HIS A 91 -2.25 15.32 -23.57
CA HIS A 91 -3.03 15.28 -24.80
C HIS A 91 -4.45 15.87 -24.69
N GLY A 92 -4.79 16.54 -23.59
CA GLY A 92 -6.02 17.35 -23.46
C GLY A 92 -7.13 16.73 -22.61
N LEU A 93 -6.78 15.76 -21.76
CA LEU A 93 -7.57 15.45 -20.58
C LEU A 93 -7.60 16.68 -19.67
N ARG A 94 -8.78 17.07 -19.20
CA ARG A 94 -8.97 18.17 -18.27
C ARG A 94 -8.91 17.70 -16.83
N ALA A 95 -9.59 16.59 -16.55
CA ALA A 95 -9.70 16.05 -15.20
C ALA A 95 -9.93 14.54 -15.24
N ALA A 96 -9.64 13.87 -14.12
CA ALA A 96 -9.93 12.47 -13.94
C ALA A 96 -10.32 12.17 -12.50
N VAL A 97 -11.13 11.12 -12.31
CA VAL A 97 -11.40 10.54 -11.01
C VAL A 97 -11.05 9.06 -11.08
N LEU A 98 -10.13 8.64 -10.20
CA LEU A 98 -9.71 7.26 -10.05
C LEU A 98 -10.30 6.68 -8.77
N GLU A 99 -10.98 5.56 -8.90
CA GLU A 99 -11.51 4.78 -7.79
C GLU A 99 -10.83 3.43 -7.76
N VAL A 100 -10.33 3.02 -6.60
CA VAL A 100 -9.65 1.74 -6.41
C VAL A 100 -10.36 1.01 -5.29
N PHE A 101 -10.94 -0.14 -5.59
CA PHE A 101 -11.47 -1.06 -4.59
C PHE A 101 -10.41 -2.12 -4.25
N TYR A 102 -9.98 -2.15 -3.00
CA TYR A 102 -8.99 -3.09 -2.49
C TYR A 102 -9.68 -4.30 -1.85
N ASP A 103 -9.78 -5.40 -2.60
CA ASP A 103 -10.46 -6.63 -2.16
C ASP A 103 -9.89 -7.22 -0.86
N GLN A 104 -8.59 -7.02 -0.59
CA GLN A 104 -7.95 -7.52 0.65
C GLN A 104 -8.52 -6.92 1.94
N VAL A 105 -8.91 -5.65 1.88
CA VAL A 105 -9.36 -4.87 3.04
C VAL A 105 -10.83 -4.46 2.94
N GLY A 106 -11.46 -4.66 1.78
CA GLY A 106 -12.84 -4.24 1.51
C GLY A 106 -13.01 -2.73 1.45
N GLU A 107 -11.93 -1.97 1.25
CA GLU A 107 -11.93 -0.50 1.26
C GLU A 107 -11.89 0.05 -0.17
N THR A 108 -12.51 1.21 -0.37
CA THR A 108 -12.41 1.97 -1.62
C THR A 108 -11.61 3.23 -1.38
N GLU A 109 -10.62 3.53 -2.22
CA GLU A 109 -9.98 4.84 -2.26
C GLU A 109 -10.38 5.58 -3.53
N ARG A 110 -10.69 6.88 -3.39
CA ARG A 110 -10.96 7.75 -4.52
C ARG A 110 -9.94 8.89 -4.59
N MET A 111 -9.40 9.14 -5.78
CA MET A 111 -8.44 10.18 -6.07
C MET A 111 -8.97 11.11 -7.16
N HIS A 112 -8.84 12.42 -6.94
CA HIS A 112 -9.34 13.45 -7.86
C HIS A 112 -8.17 14.17 -8.52
N PHE A 113 -8.16 14.21 -9.84
CA PHE A 113 -7.12 14.86 -10.62
C PHE A 113 -7.71 15.99 -11.46
N ASP A 114 -7.17 17.20 -11.34
CA ASP A 114 -7.53 18.35 -12.18
C ASP A 114 -6.26 18.93 -12.79
N ARG A 115 -6.28 19.18 -14.11
CA ARG A 115 -5.16 19.79 -14.87
C ARG A 115 -3.79 19.16 -14.59
N GLY A 116 -3.73 17.83 -14.50
CA GLY A 116 -2.49 17.09 -14.25
C GLY A 116 -2.00 17.15 -12.81
N GLN A 117 -2.84 17.54 -11.86
CA GLN A 117 -2.53 17.55 -10.43
C GLN A 117 -3.55 16.72 -9.65
N TRP A 118 -3.06 15.89 -8.72
CA TRP A 118 -3.88 15.32 -7.65
C TRP A 118 -4.28 16.43 -6.69
N VAL A 119 -5.57 16.62 -6.51
CA VAL A 119 -6.20 17.68 -5.72
C VAL A 119 -7.18 17.08 -4.72
N SER A 120 -7.63 17.86 -3.74
CA SER A 120 -8.69 17.42 -2.84
C SER A 120 -10.04 17.34 -3.56
N ARG A 121 -10.92 16.47 -3.06
CA ARG A 121 -12.32 16.36 -3.53
C ARG A 121 -13.00 17.73 -3.62
N ARG A 122 -12.87 18.54 -2.57
CA ARG A 122 -13.47 19.87 -2.51
C ARG A 122 -12.96 20.77 -3.63
N ALA A 123 -11.64 20.83 -3.83
CA ALA A 123 -11.04 21.65 -4.88
C ALA A 123 -11.48 21.19 -6.28
N PHE A 124 -11.58 19.87 -6.51
CA PHE A 124 -12.08 19.31 -7.75
C PHE A 124 -13.53 19.71 -8.02
N MET A 125 -14.40 19.56 -7.02
CA MET A 125 -15.84 19.84 -7.15
C MET A 125 -16.13 21.34 -7.30
N ASP A 126 -15.33 22.19 -6.67
CA ASP A 126 -15.42 23.65 -6.82
C ASP A 126 -14.96 24.08 -8.23
N ALA A 127 -13.93 23.43 -8.79
CA ALA A 127 -13.39 23.74 -10.12
C ALA A 127 -14.24 23.17 -11.27
N ASN A 128 -14.92 22.03 -11.04
CA ASN A 128 -15.63 21.29 -12.08
C ASN A 128 -17.05 20.87 -11.64
N PRO A 129 -17.94 21.81 -11.27
CA PRO A 129 -19.26 21.50 -10.75
C PRO A 129 -20.14 20.72 -11.73
N GLN A 130 -19.90 20.87 -13.04
CA GLN A 130 -20.63 20.17 -14.09
C GLN A 130 -20.50 18.64 -14.04
N TRP A 131 -19.44 18.11 -13.44
CA TRP A 131 -19.20 16.66 -13.36
C TRP A 131 -19.67 16.04 -12.05
N ARG A 132 -20.22 16.83 -11.12
CA ARG A 132 -20.72 16.32 -9.84
C ARG A 132 -21.75 15.22 -10.03
N ALA A 133 -22.68 15.36 -10.98
CA ALA A 133 -23.70 14.34 -11.24
C ALA A 133 -23.13 13.00 -11.75
N VAL A 134 -21.91 13.01 -12.31
CA VAL A 134 -21.21 11.80 -12.79
C VAL A 134 -20.38 11.18 -11.66
N VAL A 135 -19.63 12.01 -10.93
CA VAL A 135 -18.70 11.55 -9.88
C VAL A 135 -19.44 11.20 -8.58
N GLU A 136 -20.53 11.91 -8.31
CA GLU A 136 -21.37 11.78 -7.12
C GLU A 136 -22.85 11.84 -7.53
N PRO A 137 -23.36 10.81 -8.24
CA PRO A 137 -24.77 10.74 -8.57
C PRO A 137 -25.60 10.77 -7.28
N ALA A 138 -26.53 11.73 -7.22
CA ALA A 138 -27.54 11.77 -6.17
C ALA A 138 -28.34 10.46 -6.22
N HIS A 139 -28.55 9.82 -5.07
CA HIS A 139 -29.34 8.59 -5.01
C HIS A 139 -30.73 8.84 -5.59
N GLN A 140 -31.07 8.12 -6.65
CA GLN A 140 -32.46 8.01 -7.09
C GLN A 140 -33.12 6.97 -6.17
N ASP A 141 -34.18 7.40 -5.50
CA ASP A 141 -34.92 6.68 -4.48
C ASP A 141 -35.18 5.19 -4.80
N GLY A 142 -34.92 4.30 -3.84
CA GLY A 142 -35.20 2.87 -4.00
C GLY A 142 -34.77 2.00 -2.82
N GLU A 143 -35.58 2.04 -1.75
CA GLU A 143 -35.78 0.97 -0.76
C GLU A 143 -34.59 0.54 0.14
N GLY A 144 -34.63 1.04 1.38
CA GLY A 144 -34.47 0.18 2.56
C GLY A 144 -33.06 -0.24 2.95
N GLN A 145 -32.28 0.67 3.53
CA GLN A 145 -31.52 0.34 4.74
C GLN A 145 -31.18 1.61 5.51
N ASP A 146 -31.87 1.79 6.64
CA ASP A 146 -31.57 2.76 7.66
C ASP A 146 -30.10 2.61 8.11
N GLY A 147 -29.29 3.66 7.98
CA GLY A 147 -28.10 3.86 8.82
C GLY A 147 -26.74 4.16 8.18
N GLU A 148 -26.52 3.96 6.88
CA GLU A 148 -25.15 4.07 6.29
C GLU A 148 -25.05 4.88 4.98
N ALA A 149 -26.07 5.68 4.65
CA ALA A 149 -26.11 6.38 3.36
C ALA A 149 -25.28 7.70 3.31
N GLU A 150 -24.73 8.19 4.42
CA GLU A 150 -24.12 9.53 4.45
C GLU A 150 -22.67 9.62 3.94
N ASP A 151 -21.91 8.52 3.78
CA ASP A 151 -20.44 8.65 3.64
C ASP A 151 -19.75 7.83 2.54
N ARG A 152 -20.49 7.26 1.57
CA ARG A 152 -19.87 6.45 0.48
C ARG A 152 -18.86 7.22 -0.38
N TYR A 153 -18.97 8.55 -0.41
CA TYR A 153 -18.08 9.45 -1.14
C TYR A 153 -17.01 10.13 -0.26
N VAL A 154 -16.92 9.78 1.03
CA VAL A 154 -15.93 10.33 1.96
C VAL A 154 -14.61 9.57 1.96
N CYS A 155 -14.54 8.42 1.28
CA CYS A 155 -13.29 7.69 1.04
C CYS A 155 -12.36 8.38 0.00
N SER A 156 -12.36 9.71 -0.03
CA SER A 156 -11.44 10.50 -0.85
C SER A 156 -10.07 10.56 -0.18
N LYS A 157 -9.05 10.12 -0.91
CA LYS A 157 -7.66 10.32 -0.55
C LYS A 157 -7.28 11.73 -1.01
N ASP A 158 -7.35 12.68 -0.07
CA ASP A 158 -7.05 14.08 -0.35
C ASP A 158 -5.58 14.40 -0.03
N PRO A 159 -4.82 14.99 -0.96
CA PRO A 159 -3.44 15.39 -0.67
C PRO A 159 -3.43 16.68 0.17
N ALA A 160 -2.45 16.81 1.06
CA ALA A 160 -2.30 18.02 1.87
C ALA A 160 -2.06 19.30 1.03
N LYS A 161 -1.45 19.14 -0.15
CA LYS A 161 -1.27 20.18 -1.17
C LYS A 161 -1.41 19.54 -2.56
N PRO A 162 -1.83 20.28 -3.59
CA PRO A 162 -1.86 19.77 -4.95
C PRO A 162 -0.51 19.20 -5.39
N LEU A 163 -0.52 18.00 -5.96
CA LEU A 163 0.68 17.29 -6.41
C LEU A 163 0.57 16.94 -7.89
N ALA A 164 1.56 17.35 -8.69
CA ALA A 164 1.57 17.00 -10.11
C ALA A 164 1.66 15.48 -10.31
N VAL A 165 0.90 14.93 -11.26
CA VAL A 165 0.90 13.50 -11.61
C VAL A 165 2.30 13.03 -12.00
N ALA A 166 3.03 13.83 -12.78
CA ALA A 166 4.43 13.57 -13.13
C ALA A 166 5.34 13.39 -11.90
N LYS A 167 5.10 14.19 -10.84
CA LYS A 167 5.85 14.06 -9.58
C LYS A 167 5.46 12.80 -8.82
N LEU A 168 4.18 12.43 -8.83
CA LEU A 168 3.70 11.18 -8.22
C LEU A 168 4.33 9.96 -8.91
N ARG A 169 4.37 9.94 -10.25
CA ARG A 169 5.02 8.89 -11.03
C ARG A 169 6.51 8.77 -10.67
N LEU A 170 7.25 9.87 -10.63
CA LEU A 170 8.67 9.85 -10.24
C LEU A 170 8.89 9.34 -8.81
N GLN A 171 7.97 9.64 -7.89
CA GLN A 171 8.03 9.13 -6.51
C GLN A 171 7.73 7.63 -6.44
N GLU A 172 6.83 7.11 -7.26
CA GLU A 172 6.53 5.68 -7.37
C GLU A 172 7.72 4.91 -7.97
N GLU A 173 8.28 5.40 -9.07
CA GLU A 173 9.49 4.82 -9.68
C GLU A 173 10.69 4.82 -8.73
N LYS A 174 10.90 5.92 -8.01
CA LYS A 174 11.96 6.00 -7.01
C LYS A 174 11.75 4.99 -5.88
N ARG A 175 10.53 4.88 -5.35
CA ARG A 175 10.20 3.90 -4.30
C ARG A 175 10.41 2.47 -4.80
N LYS A 176 10.05 2.16 -6.05
CA LYS A 176 10.29 0.85 -6.65
C LYS A 176 11.76 0.52 -6.76
N ARG A 177 12.56 1.47 -7.24
CA ARG A 177 14.01 1.29 -7.34
C ARG A 177 14.64 1.06 -5.98
N GLU A 178 14.27 1.86 -4.97
CA GLU A 178 14.76 1.69 -3.60
C GLU A 178 14.33 0.33 -3.01
N ALA A 179 13.11 -0.12 -3.28
CA ALA A 179 12.62 -1.43 -2.85
C ALA A 179 13.36 -2.60 -3.54
N GLN A 180 13.67 -2.47 -4.83
CA GLN A 180 14.47 -3.44 -5.59
C GLN A 180 15.90 -3.51 -5.07
N GLU A 181 16.56 -2.35 -4.88
CA GLU A 181 17.92 -2.26 -4.33
C GLU A 181 17.96 -2.87 -2.90
N ALA A 182 16.94 -2.62 -2.08
CA ALA A 182 16.82 -3.24 -0.76
C ALA A 182 16.63 -4.76 -0.85
N ALA A 183 15.76 -5.25 -1.73
CA ALA A 183 15.53 -6.68 -1.93
C ALA A 183 16.79 -7.40 -2.42
N GLU A 184 17.53 -6.81 -3.36
CA GLU A 184 18.81 -7.32 -3.83
C GLU A 184 19.83 -7.37 -2.70
N ALA A 185 19.96 -6.32 -1.89
CA ALA A 185 20.83 -6.31 -0.72
C ALA A 185 20.45 -7.39 0.30
N PHE A 186 19.15 -7.63 0.52
CA PHE A 186 18.67 -8.73 1.37
C PHE A 186 19.04 -10.09 0.79
N VAL A 187 18.87 -10.30 -0.52
CA VAL A 187 19.24 -11.56 -1.19
C VAL A 187 20.75 -11.79 -1.11
N GLU A 188 21.56 -10.76 -1.30
CA GLU A 188 23.02 -10.84 -1.16
C GLU A 188 23.44 -11.13 0.29
N MET A 189 22.83 -10.47 1.27
CA MET A 189 23.05 -10.75 2.68
C MET A 189 22.67 -12.20 3.04
N ALA A 190 21.54 -12.68 2.53
CA ALA A 190 21.09 -14.06 2.73
C ALA A 190 22.06 -15.08 2.09
N LYS A 191 22.56 -14.79 0.87
CA LYS A 191 23.60 -15.61 0.22
C LYS A 191 24.92 -15.58 0.99
N ALA A 192 25.32 -14.44 1.51
CA ALA A 192 26.55 -14.30 2.32
C ALA A 192 26.44 -15.06 3.65
N MET A 193 25.29 -14.99 4.32
CA MET A 193 25.03 -15.76 5.54
C MET A 193 24.91 -17.27 5.29
N GLY A 194 24.27 -17.67 4.19
CA GLY A 194 24.23 -19.08 3.75
C GLY A 194 25.61 -19.65 3.44
N LYS A 195 26.53 -18.84 2.90
CA LYS A 195 27.95 -19.21 2.70
C LYS A 195 28.77 -19.22 3.99
N SER A 196 28.36 -18.44 5.00
CA SER A 196 28.99 -18.38 6.33
C SER A 196 28.59 -19.53 7.27
N GLY A 197 27.66 -20.42 6.88
CA GLY A 197 27.23 -21.56 7.68
C GLY A 197 26.48 -21.22 8.97
N LYS A 198 26.09 -19.95 9.19
CA LYS A 198 25.25 -19.54 10.33
C LYS A 198 23.78 -19.66 9.94
N SER A 199 23.01 -20.32 10.79
CA SER A 199 21.58 -20.61 10.56
C SER A 199 20.80 -19.32 10.18
N PRO A 200 20.03 -19.31 9.08
CA PRO A 200 19.17 -18.18 8.69
C PRO A 200 18.21 -17.74 9.81
N VAL A 201 17.81 -18.68 10.67
CA VAL A 201 16.97 -18.43 11.84
C VAL A 201 17.72 -17.61 12.91
N GLN A 202 19.02 -17.82 13.07
CA GLN A 202 19.86 -16.99 13.95
C GLN A 202 20.05 -15.57 13.41
N GLY A 203 20.11 -15.42 12.08
CA GLY A 203 20.13 -14.11 11.43
C GLY A 203 18.83 -13.33 11.64
N LEU A 204 17.68 -13.99 11.48
CA LEU A 204 16.37 -13.40 11.73
C LEU A 204 16.18 -13.04 13.22
N MET A 205 16.59 -13.93 14.12
CA MET A 205 16.62 -13.68 15.57
C MET A 205 17.50 -12.48 15.91
N ALA A 206 18.70 -12.38 15.32
CA ALA A 206 19.59 -11.25 15.57
C ALA A 206 18.98 -9.91 15.11
N VAL A 207 18.26 -9.90 13.98
CA VAL A 207 17.57 -8.71 13.48
C VAL A 207 16.38 -8.32 14.36
N LEU A 208 15.60 -9.32 14.82
CA LEU A 208 14.48 -9.08 15.75
C LEU A 208 14.98 -8.56 17.10
N LEU A 209 16.01 -9.18 17.67
CA LEU A 209 16.67 -8.74 18.90
C LEU A 209 17.28 -7.34 18.75
N LEU A 210 17.88 -7.02 17.60
CA LEU A 210 18.40 -5.69 17.31
C LEU A 210 17.28 -4.65 17.28
N ARG A 211 16.14 -4.98 16.65
CA ARG A 211 14.95 -4.11 16.59
C ARG A 211 14.32 -3.90 17.98
N ALA A 212 14.26 -4.94 18.80
CA ALA A 212 13.78 -4.87 20.18
C ALA A 212 14.73 -4.07 21.08
N GLY A 213 16.04 -4.27 20.95
CA GLY A 213 17.07 -3.48 21.63
C GLY A 213 17.02 -2.01 21.26
N LEU A 214 16.79 -1.68 19.98
CA LEU A 214 16.63 -0.30 19.53
C LEU A 214 15.36 0.36 20.09
N LYS A 215 14.24 -0.39 20.16
CA LYS A 215 13.00 0.08 20.81
C LYS A 215 13.21 0.37 22.29
N GLY A 216 13.93 -0.51 23.01
CA GLY A 216 14.29 -0.31 24.41
C GLY A 216 15.17 0.92 24.63
N LEU A 217 16.16 1.13 23.74
CA LEU A 217 17.03 2.30 23.77
C LEU A 217 16.25 3.60 23.52
N VAL A 218 15.33 3.62 22.56
CA VAL A 218 14.49 4.80 22.28
C VAL A 218 13.60 5.13 23.49
N HIS A 219 13.00 4.13 24.13
CA HIS A 219 12.19 4.35 25.35
C HIS A 219 13.03 4.91 26.50
N ALA A 220 14.25 4.38 26.70
CA ALA A 220 15.17 4.90 27.72
C ALA A 220 15.56 6.36 27.46
N VAL A 221 15.84 6.72 26.20
CA VAL A 221 16.15 8.11 25.82
C VAL A 221 14.95 9.02 26.04
N VAL A 222 13.75 8.64 25.59
CA VAL A 222 12.53 9.44 25.78
C VAL A 222 12.22 9.62 27.27
N PHE A 223 12.29 8.56 28.06
CA PHE A 223 12.08 8.62 29.51
C PHE A 223 13.08 9.56 30.19
N THR A 224 14.37 9.47 29.81
CA THR A 224 15.43 10.32 30.38
C THR A 224 15.23 11.80 30.02
N VAL A 225 14.87 12.09 28.77
CA VAL A 225 14.59 13.48 28.34
C VAL A 225 13.37 14.04 29.08
N VAL A 226 12.27 13.29 29.19
CA VAL A 226 11.06 13.73 29.89
C VAL A 226 11.32 13.94 31.38
N THR A 227 12.04 13.04 32.04
CA THR A 227 12.33 13.14 33.47
C THR A 227 13.31 14.27 33.81
N VAL A 228 14.32 14.51 32.97
CA VAL A 228 15.24 15.64 33.12
C VAL A 228 14.52 16.99 32.93
N LEU A 229 13.56 17.06 32.02
CA LEU A 229 12.76 18.27 31.79
C LEU A 229 11.75 18.55 32.92
N LEU A 230 11.18 17.50 33.52
CA LEU A 230 10.15 17.64 34.57
C LEU A 230 10.72 17.81 35.98
N PHE A 231 11.93 17.33 36.28
CA PHE A 231 12.45 17.29 37.64
C PHE A 231 13.84 17.91 37.80
N LYS A 232 14.02 18.71 38.86
CA LYS A 232 15.29 19.37 39.19
C LYS A 232 16.26 18.37 39.86
N GLY A 233 17.11 17.76 39.05
CA GLY A 233 18.06 16.73 39.52
C GLY A 233 18.83 16.07 38.38
N PHE A 234 19.39 16.87 37.45
CA PHE A 234 19.98 16.43 36.17
C PHE A 234 20.88 15.19 36.30
N TRP A 235 21.81 15.18 37.26
CA TRP A 235 22.77 14.08 37.42
C TRP A 235 22.15 12.76 37.90
N LEU A 236 21.11 12.83 38.73
CA LEU A 236 20.39 11.64 39.21
C LEU A 236 19.61 10.98 38.06
N TRP A 237 18.91 11.79 37.27
CA TRP A 237 18.10 11.30 36.14
C TRP A 237 18.95 10.83 34.96
N MET A 238 20.09 11.49 34.69
CA MET A 238 21.07 11.00 33.73
C MET A 238 21.68 9.66 34.16
N GLY A 239 22.00 9.50 35.44
CA GLY A 239 22.50 8.22 35.99
C GLY A 239 21.45 7.11 35.89
N LEU A 240 20.20 7.40 36.25
CA LEU A 240 19.10 6.45 36.13
C LEU A 240 18.80 6.11 34.67
N GLY A 241 18.86 7.09 33.77
CA GLY A 241 18.69 6.92 32.33
C GLY A 241 19.77 6.02 31.71
N LEU A 242 21.02 6.16 32.15
CA LEU A 242 22.12 5.30 31.73
C LEU A 242 21.93 3.85 32.18
N VAL A 243 21.49 3.65 33.43
CA VAL A 243 21.16 2.31 33.96
C VAL A 243 19.98 1.70 33.17
N LEU A 244 18.94 2.48 32.90
CA LEU A 244 17.80 2.06 32.08
C LEU A 244 18.21 1.70 30.65
N ALA A 245 19.13 2.46 30.06
CA ALA A 245 19.64 2.22 28.70
C ALA A 245 20.39 0.90 28.55
N VAL A 246 20.86 0.30 29.66
CA VAL A 246 21.46 -1.04 29.68
C VAL A 246 20.43 -2.09 30.11
N ALA A 247 19.63 -1.81 31.14
CA ALA A 247 18.69 -2.76 31.71
C ALA A 247 17.48 -3.04 30.81
N LEU A 248 16.89 -2.02 30.15
CA LEU A 248 15.73 -2.19 29.28
C LEU A 248 16.03 -3.03 28.03
N PRO A 249 17.12 -2.79 27.28
CA PRO A 249 17.46 -3.65 26.15
C PRO A 249 17.69 -5.10 26.56
N LEU A 250 18.37 -5.33 27.70
CA LEU A 250 18.57 -6.69 28.23
C LEU A 250 17.26 -7.34 28.67
N TYR A 251 16.35 -6.58 29.28
CA TYR A 251 15.04 -7.08 29.69
C TYR A 251 14.17 -7.46 28.48
N TYR A 252 14.08 -6.59 27.47
CA TYR A 252 13.32 -6.87 26.25
C TYR A 252 13.92 -8.01 25.42
N MET A 253 15.25 -8.12 25.35
CA MET A 253 15.90 -9.27 24.72
C MET A 253 15.65 -10.57 25.49
N ALA A 254 15.61 -10.53 26.83
CA ALA A 254 15.34 -11.71 27.66
C ALA A 254 13.88 -12.17 27.59
N THR A 255 12.92 -11.25 27.53
CA THR A 255 11.49 -11.59 27.40
C THR A 255 11.16 -12.13 26.00
N GLU A 256 11.72 -11.55 24.93
CA GLU A 256 11.58 -12.12 23.59
C GLU A 256 12.32 -13.46 23.45
N HIS A 257 13.49 -13.63 24.08
CA HIS A 257 14.19 -14.92 24.09
C HIS A 257 13.42 -16.01 24.85
N LYS A 258 12.69 -15.68 25.93
CA LYS A 258 11.77 -16.61 26.61
C LYS A 258 10.55 -16.95 25.74
N ALA A 259 9.93 -15.95 25.12
CA ALA A 259 8.78 -16.15 24.24
C ALA A 259 9.11 -17.01 23.01
N LEU A 260 10.34 -16.92 22.50
CA LEU A 260 10.82 -17.69 21.36
C LEU A 260 11.32 -19.11 21.71
N ARG A 261 11.58 -19.40 22.99
CA ARG A 261 12.12 -20.70 23.42
C ARG A 261 11.05 -21.69 23.90
N GLY A 262 9.81 -21.25 24.07
CA GLY A 262 8.75 -22.13 24.54
C GLY A 262 8.86 -22.41 26.04
N ASP A 263 7.69 -22.60 26.63
CA ASP A 263 7.42 -22.81 28.04
C ASP A 263 7.80 -24.25 28.45
N ASP A 264 9.07 -24.49 28.80
CA ASP A 264 9.48 -25.72 29.49
C ASP A 264 9.37 -25.49 31.01
N GLY A 265 8.14 -25.36 31.50
CA GLY A 265 7.82 -25.02 32.87
C GLY A 265 6.54 -25.67 33.39
N ASP A 266 6.27 -26.93 33.01
CA ASP A 266 5.30 -27.77 33.75
C ASP A 266 5.97 -28.26 35.05
N ASP A 267 5.74 -27.48 36.10
CA ASP A 267 5.78 -27.94 37.49
C ASP A 267 4.56 -28.83 37.75
N ASP A 268 4.66 -30.13 37.41
CA ASP A 268 3.85 -31.18 38.02
C ASP A 268 4.78 -32.03 38.90
N ALA A 269 5.08 -31.49 40.07
CA ALA A 269 5.62 -32.25 41.18
C ALA A 269 4.47 -32.96 41.89
N ASP A 270 4.11 -34.17 41.44
CA ASP A 270 3.45 -35.15 42.30
C ASP A 270 3.90 -36.61 42.03
N GLN A 271 4.65 -37.10 43.01
CA GLN A 271 4.90 -38.47 43.45
C GLN A 271 5.94 -39.40 42.77
N PRO A 272 6.73 -40.11 43.62
CA PRO A 272 7.86 -40.94 43.20
C PRO A 272 7.40 -42.35 42.80
N GLY A 273 7.81 -42.79 41.61
CA GLY A 273 7.74 -44.20 41.21
C GLY A 273 8.95 -44.96 41.76
N ASP A 274 8.69 -45.77 42.78
CA ASP A 274 9.60 -46.77 43.34
C ASP A 274 9.78 -47.94 42.35
N ASP A 275 11.05 -48.32 42.16
CA ASP A 275 11.59 -49.59 41.67
C ASP A 275 10.90 -50.37 40.52
N GLY A 276 11.61 -50.47 39.39
CA GLY A 276 11.46 -51.64 38.50
C GLY A 276 12.20 -52.86 39.07
N PRO A 277 12.51 -53.88 38.25
CA PRO A 277 11.75 -54.63 37.24
C PRO A 277 11.49 -56.04 37.89
N PRO A 278 11.51 -57.25 37.27
CA PRO A 278 11.77 -57.63 35.89
C PRO A 278 10.94 -58.84 35.35
N THR A 279 11.35 -59.34 34.18
CA THR A 279 11.34 -60.78 33.80
C THR A 279 9.95 -61.40 33.50
N VAL A 280 9.72 -62.38 32.62
CA VAL A 280 10.49 -63.13 31.62
C VAL A 280 9.47 -64.01 30.87
N VAL A 281 9.68 -64.19 29.56
CA VAL A 281 9.21 -65.27 28.64
C VAL A 281 7.72 -65.63 28.43
N ALA A 282 7.49 -65.88 27.14
CA ALA A 282 6.81 -67.01 26.49
C ALA A 282 5.32 -66.93 26.16
N ALA A 283 5.08 -67.13 24.85
CA ALA A 283 4.11 -68.04 24.21
C ALA A 283 2.87 -68.42 25.03
N GLN A 284 1.65 -68.29 24.50
CA GLN A 284 1.15 -68.51 23.14
C GLN A 284 0.09 -67.47 22.76
#